data_AF-A0A5R8Y5X8-F1
#
_entry.id   AF-A0A5R8Y5X8-F1
#
_cell.length_a   1.000
_cell.length_b   1.000
_cell.length_c   1.000
_cell.angle_alpha   90.00
_cell.angle_beta   90.00
_cell.angle_gamma   90.00
#
_symmetry.space_group_name_H-M   'P 1'
#
loop_
_entity.id
_entity.type
_entity.pdbx_description
1 polymer ?
#
loop_
_entity_poly.entity_id
_entity_poly.type
_entity_poly.pdbx_seq_one_letter_code
_entity_poly.pdbx_strand_id
1 'polypeptide(L)' 'MSKTIKCKVTDKAGERINGAPVKPGQTIELSEKQFNHFWLLGHVTTSAHEKSEAKAKAAPKVDKAPTVSRAKDDAGD' A
#
# COMPACT_ATOMS: atom_id res chain seq x y z
N MET A 1 -2.20 -13.72 20.54
CA MET A 1 -2.52 -12.29 20.79
C MET A 1 -2.51 -11.57 19.45
N SER A 2 -3.66 -11.13 18.94
CA SER A 2 -3.73 -10.43 17.64
C SER A 2 -3.22 -9.00 17.81
N LYS A 3 -2.17 -8.63 17.08
CA LYS A 3 -1.64 -7.25 17.09
C LYS A 3 -2.59 -6.36 16.29
N THR A 4 -3.14 -5.33 16.94
CA THR A 4 -3.89 -4.26 16.27
C THR A 4 -2.95 -3.09 15.97
N ILE A 5 -3.16 -2.45 14.82
CA ILE A 5 -2.41 -1.31 14.32
C ILE A 5 -3.36 -0.13 14.29
N LYS A 6 -2.99 0.94 14.99
CA LYS A 6 -3.70 2.21 14.97
C LYS A 6 -3.32 2.97 13.70
N CYS A 7 -4.30 3.24 12.85
CA CYS A 7 -4.11 3.89 11.55
C CYS A 7 -5.17 4.96 11.32
N LYS A 8 -4.84 5.90 10.44
CA LYS A 8 -5.68 7.03 10.06
C LYS A 8 -6.31 6.76 8.71
N VAL A 9 -7.61 6.96 8.63
CA VAL A 9 -8.39 6.85 7.40
C VAL A 9 -8.04 8.03 6.50
N THR A 10 -7.74 7.76 5.24
CA THR A 10 -7.39 8.80 4.26
C THR A 10 -8.66 9.30 3.56
N ASP A 11 -8.54 10.40 2.82
CA ASP A 11 -9.63 10.91 1.96
C ASP A 11 -10.02 9.95 0.83
N LYS A 12 -9.12 9.00 0.50
CA LYS A 12 -9.39 7.96 -0.50
C LYS A 12 -10.16 6.78 0.07
N ALA A 13 -10.27 6.66 1.38
CA ALA A 13 -11.18 5.68 1.95
C ALA A 13 -12.61 6.08 1.60
N GLY A 14 -13.35 5.16 1.00
CA GLY A 14 -14.80 5.30 0.89
C GLY A 14 -15.46 5.33 2.27
N GLU A 15 -16.80 5.35 2.28
CA GLU A 15 -17.58 5.51 3.52
C GLU A 15 -17.43 4.35 4.52
N ARG A 16 -16.81 3.22 4.13
CA ARG A 16 -16.70 2.02 4.98
C ARG A 16 -15.33 1.34 4.88
N ILE A 17 -14.79 0.93 6.01
CA ILE A 17 -13.62 0.06 6.12
C ILE A 17 -13.98 -1.11 7.03
N ASN A 18 -13.69 -2.33 6.56
CA ASN A 18 -14.02 -3.57 7.29
C ASN A 18 -15.50 -3.65 7.72
N GLY A 19 -16.41 -3.14 6.88
CA GLY A 19 -17.85 -3.11 7.19
C GLY A 19 -18.28 -2.01 8.17
N ALA A 20 -17.35 -1.35 8.86
CA ALA A 20 -17.63 -0.21 9.75
C ALA A 20 -17.64 1.11 8.98
N PRO A 21 -18.59 2.01 9.24
CA PRO A 21 -18.58 3.35 8.65
C PRO A 21 -17.39 4.14 9.17
N VAL A 22 -16.65 4.77 8.26
CA VAL A 22 -15.46 5.56 8.60
C VAL A 22 -15.51 6.94 7.98
N LYS A 23 -14.80 7.88 8.60
CA LYS A 23 -14.63 9.24 8.09
C LYS A 23 -13.17 9.51 7.75
N PRO A 24 -12.87 10.29 6.69
CA PRO A 24 -11.51 10.71 6.40
C PRO A 24 -10.92 11.47 7.61
N GLY A 25 -9.67 11.18 7.93
CA GLY A 25 -8.98 11.68 9.12
C GLY A 25 -9.30 10.95 10.43
N GLN A 26 -10.31 10.07 10.45
CA GLN A 26 -10.64 9.27 11.63
C GLN A 26 -9.50 8.28 11.93
N THR A 27 -9.24 8.05 13.20
CA THR A 27 -8.30 7.02 13.63
C THR A 27 -9.04 5.75 13.99
N ILE A 28 -8.65 4.62 13.41
CA ILE A 28 -9.23 3.30 13.64
C ILE A 28 -8.14 2.28 13.98
N GLU A 29 -8.55 1.17 14.60
CA GLU A 29 -7.66 0.04 14.87
C GLU A 29 -8.00 -1.12 13.93
N LEU A 30 -6.99 -1.61 13.22
CA LEU A 30 -7.12 -2.72 12.29
C LEU A 30 -6.13 -3.82 12.67
N SER A 31 -6.48 -5.07 12.38
CA SER A 31 -5.49 -6.15 12.44
C SER A 31 -4.42 -5.93 11.36
N GLU A 32 -3.21 -6.44 11.56
CA GLU A 32 -2.11 -6.30 10.59
C GLU A 32 -2.50 -6.69 9.15
N LYS A 33 -3.23 -7.80 8.98
CA LYS A 33 -3.76 -8.24 7.67
C LYS A 33 -4.71 -7.23 7.03
N GLN A 34 -5.61 -6.65 7.83
CA GLN A 34 -6.58 -5.65 7.36
C GLN A 34 -5.87 -4.35 7.03
N PHE A 35 -5.00 -3.88 7.93
CA PHE A 35 -4.19 -2.69 7.72
C PHE A 35 -3.42 -2.79 6.40
N ASN A 36 -2.71 -3.89 6.16
CA ASN A 36 -1.90 -4.05 4.95
C ASN A 36 -2.77 -4.03 3.67
N HIS A 37 -3.94 -4.67 3.70
CA HIS A 37 -4.90 -4.62 2.60
C HIS A 37 -5.39 -3.19 2.31
N PHE A 38 -5.88 -2.48 3.34
CA PHE A 38 -6.40 -1.11 3.16
C PHE A 38 -5.30 -0.08 2.90
N TRP A 39 -4.07 -0.33 3.38
CA TRP A 39 -2.91 0.52 3.14
C TRP A 39 -2.42 0.40 1.69
N LEU A 40 -2.39 -0.81 1.12
CA LEU A 40 -2.11 -1.02 -0.30
C LEU A 40 -3.16 -0.35 -1.21
N LEU A 41 -4.42 -0.27 -0.77
CA LEU A 41 -5.47 0.49 -1.46
C LEU A 41 -5.35 2.01 -1.25
N GLY A 42 -4.48 2.46 -0.34
CA GLY A 42 -4.33 3.87 0.02
C GLY A 42 -5.50 4.42 0.84
N HIS A 43 -6.37 3.57 1.40
CA HIS A 43 -7.51 3.96 2.23
C HIS A 43 -7.10 4.27 3.68
N VAL A 44 -6.00 3.69 4.16
CA VAL A 44 -5.47 4.00 5.49
C VAL A 44 -3.99 4.32 5.42
N THR A 45 -3.51 5.11 6.36
CA THR A 45 -2.10 5.43 6.56
C THR A 45 -1.74 5.34 8.04
N THR A 46 -0.47 5.20 8.39
CA THR A 46 -0.03 5.35 9.79
C THR A 46 0.75 6.65 9.94
N SER A 47 0.76 7.22 11.13
CA SER A 47 1.57 8.41 11.43
C SER A 47 3.07 8.17 11.21
N ALA A 48 3.53 6.93 11.35
CA ALA A 48 4.90 6.52 11.02
C ALA A 48 5.13 6.46 9.50
N HIS A 49 4.12 6.05 8.73
CA HIS A 49 4.17 6.06 7.27
C HIS A 49 4.09 7.46 6.68
N GLU A 50 3.29 8.38 7.25
CA GLU A 50 3.29 9.81 6.84
C GLU A 50 4.69 10.44 6.92
N LYS A 51 5.48 10.08 7.94
CA LYS A 51 6.88 10.54 8.08
C LYS A 51 7.85 9.80 7.16
N SER A 52 7.55 8.58 6.74
CA SER A 52 8.47 7.74 5.94
C SER A 52 8.22 7.85 4.43
N GLU A 53 6.98 8.08 4.01
CA GLU A 53 6.61 8.17 2.60
C GLU A 53 7.06 9.49 1.96
N ALA A 54 7.24 10.55 2.77
CA ALA A 54 7.92 11.77 2.35
C ALA A 54 9.38 11.49 1.89
N LYS A 55 10.01 10.42 2.40
CA LYS A 55 11.32 9.96 1.97
C LYS A 55 11.26 8.92 0.83
N ALA A 56 10.17 8.15 0.74
CA ALA A 56 10.02 7.10 -0.28
C ALA A 56 9.55 7.62 -1.66
N LYS A 57 8.75 8.70 -1.72
CA LYS A 57 8.47 9.41 -2.99
C LYS A 57 9.67 10.21 -3.52
N ALA A 58 10.73 10.35 -2.72
CA ALA A 58 12.01 10.91 -3.14
C ALA A 58 13.00 9.82 -3.62
N ALA A 59 12.59 8.54 -3.69
CA ALA A 59 13.35 7.53 -4.41
C ALA A 59 12.90 7.56 -5.89
N PRO A 60 13.76 7.97 -6.84
CA PRO A 60 13.41 7.95 -8.24
C PRO A 60 13.08 6.52 -8.65
N LYS A 61 12.07 6.40 -9.54
CA LYS A 61 11.70 5.20 -10.27
C LYS A 61 12.96 4.40 -10.67
N VAL A 62 13.29 3.34 -9.94
CA VAL A 62 14.11 2.27 -10.51
C VAL A 62 13.14 1.36 -11.23
N ASP A 63 12.89 1.78 -12.46
CA ASP A 63 12.71 0.93 -13.62
C ASP A 63 13.49 -0.38 -13.46
N LYS A 64 12.80 -1.52 -13.30
CA LYS A 64 12.94 -2.62 -14.25
C LYS A 64 11.88 -3.71 -14.04
N ALA A 65 11.15 -3.95 -15.12
CA ALA A 65 10.25 -5.07 -15.39
C ALA A 65 10.90 -6.45 -15.12
N PRO A 66 10.10 -7.53 -14.98
CA PRO A 66 10.62 -8.89 -14.90
C PRO A 66 11.51 -9.18 -16.11
N THR A 67 12.71 -9.68 -15.85
CA THR A 67 13.65 -10.15 -16.87
C THR A 67 13.05 -11.33 -17.62
N VAL A 68 12.34 -11.07 -18.71
CA VAL A 68 11.97 -12.09 -19.70
C VAL A 68 13.22 -12.37 -20.53
N SER A 69 14.07 -13.28 -20.06
CA SER A 69 15.07 -13.91 -20.93
C SER A 69 14.40 -15.05 -21.68
N ARG A 70 13.82 -14.73 -22.84
CA ARG A 70 13.53 -15.74 -23.88
C ARG A 70 14.10 -15.23 -25.19
N ALA A 71 15.41 -15.43 -25.37
CA ALA A 71 15.98 -15.47 -26.71
C ALA A 71 15.49 -16.77 -27.36
N LYS A 72 14.56 -16.64 -28.31
CA LYS A 72 14.47 -17.56 -29.43
C LYS A 72 15.58 -17.13 -30.37
N ASP A 73 16.62 -17.93 -30.50
CA ASP A 73 17.53 -17.85 -31.64
C ASP A 73 17.02 -18.88 -32.64
N ASP A 74 16.40 -18.39 -33.71
CA ASP A 74 15.95 -19.18 -34.87
C ASP A 74 16.30 -18.37 -36.13
N ALA A 75 17.00 -19.04 -37.05
CA ALA A 75 17.33 -18.71 -38.45
C ALA A 75 18.68 -18.01 -38.76
N GLY A 76 19.60 -18.79 -39.38
CA GLY A 76 19.92 -18.61 -40.80
C GLY A 76 21.35 -18.18 -41.21
N ASP A 77 22.26 -19.15 -41.41
CA ASP A 77 23.09 -19.43 -42.61
C ASP A 77 24.03 -20.61 -42.30
#